data_AF-A0A0K2VNE0-F1
#
_entry.id   AF-A0A0K2VNE0-F1
#
_cell.length_a   1.000
_cell.length_b   1.000
_cell.length_c   1.000
_cell.angle_alpha   90.00
_cell.angle_beta   90.00
_cell.angle_gamma   90.00
#
_symmetry.space_group_name_H-M   'P 1'
#
loop_
_entity.id
_entity.type
_entity.pdbx_description
1 polymer ?
#
loop_
_entity_poly.entity_id
_entity_poly.type
_entity_poly.pdbx_seq_one_letter_code
_entity_poly.pdbx_strand_id
1 'polypeptide(L)'
;MRHLFFEVVGLVVIALAVTMNPARTAHGPKFSDYPAPIYHGKIAAPVIDTPDKKKFRTMIREQAGKPDFAGWFKVATWGCGALCQTGVVIDTKTGNIVWLPHTVCCWNEDDQPFYYRLNSRLIVFGGQLDEDGPKGAHYFLFDGNSFKRLLTVSKESSNQERVVSGDNPAPEDRDKSPIWLISHDPNTGPLWKCYQDGMRLMTDTVSETSTDERYFVASLIVLGGPTAMSSKVTNACNREVLKLAENAPVPDYAARVGGMFSMLMLTQETDLYDRCLQHQENDWLGVKQLCSAKRNKLLKQLGDL
;
A
#
# COMPACT_ATOMS: atom_id res chain seq x y z
N MET A 1 55.70 -10.20 -66.40
CA MET A 1 55.37 -9.19 -67.42
C MET A 1 54.04 -8.54 -67.03
N ARG A 2 54.07 -7.22 -66.78
CA ARG A 2 53.03 -6.18 -67.03
C ARG A 2 51.57 -6.53 -66.65
N HIS A 3 51.06 -6.02 -65.53
CA HIS A 3 50.32 -4.73 -65.39
C HIS A 3 48.87 -4.74 -65.91
N LEU A 4 47.94 -4.58 -64.93
CA LEU A 4 46.79 -3.65 -64.88
C LEU A 4 45.63 -3.82 -65.87
N PHE A 5 44.40 -3.71 -65.33
CA PHE A 5 43.14 -3.09 -65.83
C PHE A 5 41.96 -3.82 -65.16
N PHE A 6 41.46 -3.36 -64.01
CA PHE A 6 40.31 -2.44 -63.83
C PHE A 6 38.98 -2.94 -64.44
N GLU A 7 37.96 -3.07 -63.57
CA GLU A 7 36.48 -3.11 -63.75
C GLU A 7 35.89 -4.16 -62.78
N VAL A 8 35.65 -3.85 -61.50
CA VAL A 8 34.48 -3.17 -60.93
C VAL A 8 33.15 -3.56 -61.60
N VAL A 9 32.59 -4.71 -61.20
CA VAL A 9 31.14 -4.92 -61.22
C VAL A 9 30.73 -5.43 -59.85
N GLY A 10 30.09 -4.55 -59.09
CA GLY A 10 29.63 -4.79 -57.73
C GLY A 10 28.51 -5.82 -57.71
N LEU A 11 28.78 -6.97 -57.09
CA LEU A 11 27.74 -7.85 -56.57
C LEU A 11 27.35 -7.33 -55.18
N VAL A 12 26.31 -6.50 -55.18
CA VAL A 12 25.55 -6.12 -53.98
C VAL A 12 24.86 -7.38 -53.47
N VAL A 13 25.53 -8.11 -52.56
CA VAL A 13 24.90 -9.14 -51.74
C VAL A 13 24.20 -8.42 -50.60
N ILE A 14 22.90 -8.12 -50.76
CA ILE A 14 22.04 -7.72 -49.65
C ILE A 14 21.86 -8.97 -48.79
N ALA A 15 22.76 -9.14 -47.82
CA ALA A 15 22.54 -10.04 -46.70
C ALA A 15 21.38 -9.44 -45.88
N LEU A 16 20.18 -9.98 -46.11
CA LEU A 16 19.07 -9.86 -45.17
C LEU A 16 19.51 -10.51 -43.86
N ALA A 17 20.17 -9.72 -43.01
CA ALA A 17 20.32 -10.04 -41.60
C ALA A 17 18.91 -9.97 -41.02
N VAL A 18 18.22 -11.11 -41.01
CA VAL A 18 17.06 -11.32 -40.15
C VAL A 18 17.62 -11.22 -38.74
N THR A 19 17.59 -10.01 -38.18
CA THR A 19 17.84 -9.79 -36.76
C THR A 19 16.70 -10.50 -36.03
N MET A 20 16.96 -11.73 -35.58
CA MET A 20 16.14 -12.38 -34.58
C MET A 20 16.21 -11.48 -33.34
N ASN A 21 15.27 -10.55 -33.22
CA ASN A 21 15.09 -9.79 -32.00
C ASN A 21 14.66 -10.84 -30.97
N PRO A 22 15.44 -11.14 -29.92
CA PRO A 22 14.94 -11.99 -28.86
C PRO A 22 13.70 -11.27 -28.31
N ALA A 23 12.55 -11.91 -28.41
CA ALA A 23 11.35 -11.46 -27.74
C ALA A 23 11.74 -11.27 -26.27
N ARG A 24 11.82 -10.01 -25.82
CA ARG A 24 11.99 -9.70 -24.41
C ARG A 24 10.70 -10.15 -23.74
N THR A 25 10.66 -11.39 -23.27
CA THR A 25 9.69 -11.80 -22.26
C THR A 25 9.72 -10.75 -21.16
N ALA A 26 8.61 -10.05 -20.94
CA ALA A 26 8.49 -8.92 -20.02
C ALA A 26 8.57 -9.41 -18.56
N HIS A 27 9.72 -9.95 -18.17
CA HIS A 27 10.04 -10.22 -16.78
C HIS A 27 10.42 -8.88 -16.13
N GLY A 28 9.72 -8.51 -15.07
CA GLY A 28 9.99 -7.27 -14.34
C GLY A 28 11.44 -7.19 -13.84
N PRO A 29 11.95 -5.98 -13.55
CA PRO A 29 13.32 -5.78 -13.10
C PRO A 29 13.70 -6.70 -11.92
N LYS A 30 14.90 -7.29 -11.96
CA LYS A 30 15.37 -8.19 -10.89
C LYS A 30 16.18 -7.42 -9.86
N PHE A 31 16.17 -7.87 -8.59
CA PHE A 31 16.98 -7.26 -7.54
C PHE A 31 18.49 -7.26 -7.86
N SER A 32 18.98 -8.28 -8.58
CA SER A 32 20.38 -8.40 -9.02
C SER A 32 20.80 -7.31 -9.99
N ASP A 33 19.86 -6.68 -10.69
CA ASP A 33 20.16 -5.66 -11.70
C ASP A 33 20.47 -4.30 -11.05
N TYR A 34 20.16 -4.14 -9.76
CA TYR A 34 20.34 -2.90 -8.99
C TYR A 34 21.11 -3.16 -7.69
N PRO A 35 22.37 -3.61 -7.74
CA PRO A 35 23.13 -3.94 -6.53
C PRO A 35 23.37 -2.72 -5.63
N ALA A 36 23.48 -2.97 -4.33
CA ALA A 36 23.85 -2.01 -3.30
C ALA A 36 24.99 -2.57 -2.42
N PRO A 37 26.08 -1.80 -2.17
CA PRO A 37 27.14 -2.24 -1.28
C PRO A 37 26.66 -2.22 0.17
N ILE A 38 26.92 -3.30 0.89
CA ILE A 38 26.45 -3.46 2.27
C ILE A 38 27.37 -2.70 3.23
N TYR A 39 26.78 -1.89 4.11
CA TYR A 39 27.48 -1.21 5.17
C TYR A 39 27.46 -2.03 6.46
N HIS A 40 28.61 -2.12 7.13
CA HIS A 40 28.78 -2.87 8.38
C HIS A 40 29.20 -1.99 9.57
N GLY A 41 29.14 -0.67 9.43
CA GLY A 41 29.57 0.24 10.49
C GLY A 41 28.48 0.55 11.53
N LYS A 42 28.67 1.64 12.26
CA LYS A 42 27.79 2.05 13.37
C LYS A 42 26.42 2.48 12.84
N ILE A 43 25.37 2.07 13.54
CA ILE A 43 23.99 2.46 13.26
C ILE A 43 23.66 3.75 14.01
N ALA A 44 23.19 4.76 13.29
CA ALA A 44 22.67 6.01 13.83
C ALA A 44 21.19 5.86 14.23
N ALA A 45 20.79 6.61 15.26
CA ALA A 45 19.38 6.70 15.65
C ALA A 45 18.59 7.54 14.63
N PRO A 46 17.30 7.24 14.37
CA PRO A 46 16.49 8.01 13.43
C PRO A 46 16.33 9.47 13.87
N VAL A 47 16.42 10.40 12.90
CA VAL A 47 16.24 11.85 13.09
C VAL A 47 14.76 12.20 12.94
N ILE A 48 14.12 12.60 14.04
CA ILE A 48 12.69 12.92 14.13
C ILE A 48 12.52 14.43 14.38
N ASP A 49 12.61 15.22 13.32
CA ASP A 49 12.70 16.68 13.35
C ASP A 49 11.46 17.40 12.76
N THR A 50 10.71 16.75 11.86
CA THR A 50 9.49 17.30 11.26
C THR A 50 8.19 16.84 11.96
N PRO A 51 7.08 17.59 11.87
CA PRO A 51 5.77 17.17 12.40
C PRO A 51 5.32 15.78 11.94
N ASP A 52 5.44 15.46 10.65
CA ASP A 52 5.03 14.15 10.12
C ASP A 52 5.84 13.00 10.73
N LYS A 53 7.16 13.15 10.84
CA LYS A 53 8.00 12.16 11.55
C LYS A 53 7.62 12.03 13.03
N LYS A 54 7.22 13.12 13.70
CA LYS A 54 6.80 13.09 15.12
C LYS A 54 5.49 12.32 15.31
N LYS A 55 4.57 12.42 14.34
CA LYS A 55 3.32 11.65 14.32
C LYS A 55 3.57 10.15 14.35
N PHE A 56 4.57 9.67 13.61
CA PHE A 56 4.92 8.25 13.52
C PHE A 56 6.19 7.87 14.31
N ARG A 57 6.58 8.67 15.31
CA ARG A 57 7.85 8.52 16.05
C ARG A 57 8.06 7.13 16.65
N THR A 58 6.98 6.52 17.12
CA THR A 58 7.01 5.21 17.78
C THR A 58 7.31 4.12 16.75
N MET A 59 6.51 4.06 15.68
CA MET A 59 6.71 3.13 14.56
C MET A 59 8.13 3.24 13.97
N ILE A 60 8.61 4.47 13.77
CA ILE A 60 9.96 4.74 13.24
C ILE A 60 11.05 4.20 14.18
N ARG A 61 10.91 4.40 15.50
CA ARG A 61 11.92 4.00 16.48
C ARG A 61 11.94 2.49 16.71
N GLU A 62 10.77 1.87 16.83
CA GLU A 62 10.65 0.43 17.09
C GLU A 62 11.15 -0.42 15.93
N GLN A 63 10.98 0.08 14.70
CA GLN A 63 11.45 -0.60 13.50
C GLN A 63 12.83 -0.14 13.05
N ALA A 64 13.46 0.82 13.73
CA ALA A 64 14.85 1.19 13.46
C ALA A 64 15.82 0.05 13.82
N GLY A 65 16.99 0.02 13.20
CA GLY A 65 18.00 -0.97 13.54
C GLY A 65 18.96 -1.28 12.40
N LYS A 66 19.35 -2.56 12.29
CA LYS A 66 20.27 -3.05 11.25
C LYS A 66 19.65 -2.87 9.87
N PRO A 67 20.43 -2.44 8.87
CA PRO A 67 19.90 -2.25 7.52
C PRO A 67 19.41 -3.57 6.92
N ASP A 68 18.35 -3.48 6.13
CA ASP A 68 17.74 -4.58 5.37
C ASP A 68 17.40 -4.18 3.91
N PHE A 69 17.74 -2.96 3.51
CA PHE A 69 17.49 -2.42 2.17
C PHE A 69 18.65 -1.55 1.68
N ALA A 70 18.90 -1.55 0.37
CA ALA A 70 19.80 -0.62 -0.32
C ALA A 70 21.18 -0.42 0.35
N GLY A 71 21.73 -1.49 0.91
CA GLY A 71 23.06 -1.60 1.50
C GLY A 71 23.17 -1.13 2.94
N TRP A 72 22.52 -0.02 3.28
CA TRP A 72 22.61 0.62 4.60
C TRP A 72 21.34 1.34 5.01
N PHE A 73 20.22 1.00 4.41
CA PHE A 73 18.93 1.55 4.78
C PHE A 73 18.08 0.50 5.50
N LYS A 74 17.22 0.97 6.40
CA LYS A 74 16.22 0.18 7.09
C LYS A 74 14.85 0.57 6.61
N VAL A 75 14.04 -0.38 6.17
CA VAL A 75 12.62 -0.13 5.88
C VAL A 75 11.81 -0.24 7.17
N ALA A 76 10.93 0.72 7.41
CA ALA A 76 9.97 0.72 8.52
C ALA A 76 8.57 1.00 7.96
N THR A 77 7.61 0.11 8.22
CA THR A 77 6.26 0.15 7.61
C THR A 77 5.16 -0.01 8.63
N TRP A 78 4.01 0.61 8.38
CA TRP A 78 2.84 0.56 9.25
C TRP A 78 1.55 0.75 8.45
N GLY A 79 0.40 0.48 9.06
CA GLY A 79 -0.90 0.72 8.44
C GLY A 79 -1.21 2.21 8.30
N CYS A 80 -1.81 2.62 7.18
CA CYS A 80 -2.31 3.98 6.96
C CYS A 80 -3.83 4.13 7.16
N GLY A 81 -4.53 3.06 7.57
CA GLY A 81 -6.00 2.96 7.63
C GLY A 81 -6.55 2.21 6.41
N ALA A 82 -7.85 1.88 6.37
CA ALA A 82 -8.52 1.36 5.16
C ALA A 82 -7.85 0.15 4.44
N LEU A 83 -7.21 -0.77 5.19
CA LEU A 83 -6.42 -1.90 4.64
C LEU A 83 -5.25 -1.47 3.72
N CYS A 84 -4.65 -0.30 3.98
CA CYS A 84 -3.43 0.16 3.31
C CYS A 84 -2.22 0.15 4.26
N GLN A 85 -1.02 0.02 3.70
CA GLN A 85 0.25 0.23 4.38
C GLN A 85 1.09 1.34 3.74
N THR A 86 1.90 1.99 4.57
CA THR A 86 2.89 2.99 4.18
C THR A 86 4.13 2.84 5.06
N GLY A 87 5.10 3.75 4.92
CA GLY A 87 6.31 3.69 5.72
C GLY A 87 7.39 4.67 5.30
N VAL A 88 8.59 4.41 5.82
CA VAL A 88 9.80 5.17 5.53
C VAL A 88 10.99 4.25 5.31
N VAL A 89 12.02 4.83 4.72
CA VAL A 89 13.37 4.28 4.63
C VAL A 89 14.30 5.14 5.47
N ILE A 90 14.99 4.51 6.41
CA ILE A 90 15.89 5.15 7.37
C ILE A 90 17.33 4.90 6.93
N ASP A 91 18.09 5.95 6.67
CA ASP A 91 19.53 5.86 6.47
C ASP A 91 20.21 5.47 7.79
N THR A 92 20.73 4.25 7.89
CA THR A 92 21.34 3.78 9.14
C THR A 92 22.69 4.44 9.42
N LYS A 93 23.31 5.16 8.47
CA LYS A 93 24.57 5.88 8.68
C LYS A 93 24.34 7.24 9.34
N THR A 94 23.25 7.92 8.97
CA THR A 94 22.99 9.32 9.35
C THR A 94 21.77 9.48 10.24
N GLY A 95 20.84 8.52 10.23
CA GLY A 95 19.52 8.62 10.85
C GLY A 95 18.49 9.37 10.00
N ASN A 96 18.86 9.86 8.81
CA ASN A 96 17.94 10.55 7.92
C ASN A 96 16.80 9.63 7.47
N ILE A 97 15.63 10.22 7.19
CA ILE A 97 14.40 9.49 6.88
C ILE A 97 13.85 9.96 5.54
N VAL A 98 13.54 9.02 4.65
CA VAL A 98 12.87 9.24 3.36
C VAL A 98 11.53 8.51 3.38
N TRP A 99 10.45 9.19 3.02
CA TRP A 99 9.13 8.59 2.94
C TRP A 99 9.01 7.62 1.75
N LEU A 100 8.26 6.53 1.93
CA LEU A 100 7.83 5.73 0.78
C LEU A 100 6.97 6.61 -0.15
N PRO A 101 7.08 6.42 -1.48
CA PRO A 101 6.47 7.31 -2.45
C PRO A 101 4.95 7.16 -2.55
N HIS A 102 4.40 6.05 -2.06
CA HIS A 102 3.00 5.66 -2.21
C HIS A 102 2.51 4.87 -0.99
N THR A 103 1.20 4.90 -0.74
CA THR A 103 0.56 3.84 0.06
C THR A 103 0.34 2.61 -0.82
N VAL A 104 0.24 1.44 -0.21
CA VAL A 104 -0.09 0.20 -0.91
C VAL A 104 -1.32 -0.40 -0.25
N CYS A 105 -2.34 -0.72 -1.04
CA CYS A 105 -3.53 -1.45 -0.59
C CYS A 105 -3.72 -2.72 -1.42
N CYS A 106 -4.74 -3.49 -1.03
CA CYS A 106 -5.43 -4.37 -1.96
C CYS A 106 -4.55 -5.49 -2.57
N TRP A 107 -3.49 -5.90 -1.84
CA TRP A 107 -2.63 -7.04 -2.13
C TRP A 107 -3.34 -8.37 -1.78
N ASN A 108 -2.78 -9.51 -2.20
CA ASN A 108 -3.39 -10.81 -1.89
C ASN A 108 -3.17 -11.15 -0.41
N GLU A 109 -4.12 -11.83 0.23
CA GLU A 109 -4.07 -12.13 1.69
C GLU A 109 -2.81 -12.90 2.12
N ASP A 110 -2.24 -13.72 1.23
CA ASP A 110 -1.01 -14.50 1.49
C ASP A 110 0.30 -13.75 1.18
N ASP A 111 0.21 -12.53 0.65
CA ASP A 111 1.35 -11.71 0.22
C ASP A 111 1.66 -10.57 1.21
N GLN A 112 2.88 -10.01 1.10
CA GLN A 112 3.26 -8.76 1.76
C GLN A 112 3.36 -7.63 0.73
N PRO A 113 2.99 -6.38 1.07
CA PRO A 113 2.94 -5.31 0.08
C PRO A 113 4.30 -4.75 -0.33
N PHE A 114 5.38 -5.05 0.42
CA PHE A 114 6.72 -4.51 0.16
C PHE A 114 7.75 -5.64 0.01
N TYR A 115 8.44 -5.68 -1.13
CA TYR A 115 9.54 -6.61 -1.36
C TYR A 115 10.83 -5.84 -1.64
N TYR A 116 11.85 -6.08 -0.83
CA TYR A 116 13.15 -5.43 -0.93
C TYR A 116 14.26 -6.36 -0.42
N ARG A 117 15.51 -5.99 -0.67
CA ARG A 117 16.68 -6.76 -0.22
C ARG A 117 17.80 -5.85 0.24
N LEU A 118 18.57 -6.32 1.22
CA LEU A 118 19.72 -5.59 1.76
C LEU A 118 20.73 -5.23 0.67
N ASN A 119 20.99 -6.13 -0.27
CA ASN A 119 21.98 -5.93 -1.32
C ASN A 119 21.41 -5.32 -2.62
N SER A 120 20.22 -4.71 -2.58
CA SER A 120 19.58 -4.14 -3.77
C SER A 120 18.94 -2.78 -3.49
N ARG A 121 19.08 -1.86 -4.45
CA ARG A 121 18.40 -0.55 -4.47
C ARG A 121 16.97 -0.62 -5.03
N LEU A 122 16.55 -1.79 -5.48
CA LEU A 122 15.21 -2.02 -6.01
C LEU A 122 14.24 -2.35 -4.86
N ILE A 123 13.09 -1.67 -4.85
CA ILE A 123 11.93 -2.03 -4.03
C ILE A 123 10.75 -2.31 -4.96
N VAL A 124 9.93 -3.31 -4.60
CA VAL A 124 8.71 -3.65 -5.30
C VAL A 124 7.53 -3.48 -4.36
N PHE A 125 6.56 -2.68 -4.77
CA PHE A 125 5.26 -2.57 -4.12
C PHE A 125 4.31 -3.54 -4.81
N GLY A 126 3.77 -4.52 -4.07
CA GLY A 126 2.83 -5.51 -4.56
C GLY A 126 1.42 -5.18 -4.09
N GLY A 127 0.52 -4.89 -5.02
CA GLY A 127 -0.85 -4.45 -4.71
C GLY A 127 -1.30 -3.33 -5.63
N GLN A 128 -2.06 -2.38 -5.08
CA GLN A 128 -2.51 -1.17 -5.75
C GLN A 128 -1.91 0.04 -5.02
N LEU A 129 -1.39 1.03 -5.77
CA LEU A 129 -0.76 2.21 -5.19
C LEU A 129 -1.78 3.31 -4.93
N ASP A 130 -1.73 3.97 -3.77
CA ASP A 130 -2.61 5.11 -3.43
C ASP A 130 -4.11 4.81 -3.61
N GLU A 131 -4.49 3.54 -3.41
CA GLU A 131 -5.85 3.04 -3.64
C GLU A 131 -6.38 3.29 -5.07
N ASP A 132 -5.46 3.50 -6.02
CA ASP A 132 -5.73 3.85 -7.41
C ASP A 132 -4.86 3.07 -8.42
N GLY A 133 -5.32 2.98 -9.65
CA GLY A 133 -4.60 2.35 -10.75
C GLY A 133 -4.61 0.81 -10.71
N PRO A 134 -3.78 0.15 -11.54
CA PRO A 134 -3.83 -1.29 -11.70
C PRO A 134 -3.23 -2.04 -10.52
N LYS A 135 -3.83 -3.17 -10.15
CA LYS A 135 -3.19 -4.12 -9.24
C LYS A 135 -2.02 -4.82 -9.92
N GLY A 136 -0.86 -4.84 -9.27
CA GLY A 136 0.32 -5.49 -9.82
C GLY A 136 1.59 -5.32 -9.00
N ALA A 137 2.71 -5.61 -9.66
CA ALA A 137 4.05 -5.36 -9.13
C ALA A 137 4.56 -4.01 -9.66
N HIS A 138 4.81 -3.07 -8.75
CA HIS A 138 5.31 -1.74 -9.07
C HIS A 138 6.76 -1.60 -8.61
N TYR A 139 7.67 -1.42 -9.57
CA TYR A 139 9.11 -1.42 -9.36
C TYR A 139 9.65 0.00 -9.24
N PHE A 140 10.38 0.28 -8.16
CA PHE A 140 11.01 1.58 -7.93
C PHE A 140 12.49 1.40 -7.60
N LEU A 141 13.31 2.29 -8.18
CA LEU A 141 14.71 2.42 -7.85
C LEU A 141 14.89 3.49 -6.77
N PHE A 142 15.55 3.13 -5.68
CA PHE A 142 15.96 4.07 -4.65
C PHE A 142 17.40 4.56 -4.89
N ASP A 143 17.59 5.88 -4.89
CA ASP A 143 18.92 6.49 -5.09
C ASP A 143 19.64 6.85 -3.78
N GLY A 144 18.97 6.68 -2.64
CA GLY A 144 19.44 7.10 -1.31
C GLY A 144 18.64 8.25 -0.71
N ASN A 145 17.92 9.00 -1.54
CA ASN A 145 17.16 10.18 -1.16
C ASN A 145 15.74 10.20 -1.74
N SER A 146 15.50 9.51 -2.86
CA SER A 146 14.25 9.51 -3.58
C SER A 146 13.97 8.18 -4.27
N PHE A 147 12.71 7.98 -4.67
CA PHE A 147 12.27 6.81 -5.42
C PHE A 147 11.91 7.19 -6.84
N LYS A 148 12.49 6.48 -7.81
CA LYS A 148 12.14 6.59 -9.22
C LYS A 148 11.37 5.36 -9.68
N ARG A 149 10.13 5.54 -10.13
CA ARG A 149 9.33 4.46 -10.74
C ARG A 149 10.02 3.96 -12.01
N LEU A 150 10.20 2.65 -12.13
CA LEU A 150 10.80 1.99 -13.28
C LEU A 150 9.73 1.35 -14.18
N LEU A 151 8.85 0.55 -13.58
CA LEU A 151 7.87 -0.27 -14.29
C LEU A 151 6.70 -0.61 -13.38
N THR A 152 5.51 -0.75 -13.96
CA THR A 152 4.39 -1.47 -13.35
C THR A 152 4.10 -2.69 -14.22
N VAL A 153 4.03 -3.87 -13.62
CA VAL A 153 3.53 -5.09 -14.25
C VAL A 153 2.17 -5.40 -13.65
N SER A 154 1.09 -5.07 -14.37
CA SER A 154 -0.27 -5.39 -13.95
C SER A 154 -0.57 -6.86 -14.21
N LYS A 155 -1.51 -7.44 -13.45
CA LYS A 155 -1.95 -8.83 -13.63
C LYS A 155 -2.58 -9.10 -15.01
N GLU A 156 -3.00 -8.06 -15.72
CA GLU A 156 -3.50 -8.12 -17.10
C GLU A 156 -2.39 -8.42 -18.13
N SER A 157 -1.17 -7.90 -17.90
CA SER A 157 -0.06 -7.97 -18.86
C SER A 157 0.59 -9.34 -19.01
N SER A 158 0.26 -10.32 -18.15
CA SER A 158 0.76 -11.70 -18.24
C SER A 158 -0.16 -12.66 -19.00
N ASN A 159 -1.39 -12.24 -19.35
CA ASN A 159 -2.38 -13.10 -20.02
C ASN A 159 -2.66 -12.72 -21.48
N GLN A 160 -1.99 -11.69 -22.02
CA GLN A 160 -2.29 -11.18 -23.37
C GLN A 160 -1.39 -11.79 -24.44
N GLU A 161 -1.41 -13.13 -24.53
CA GLU A 161 -0.88 -13.85 -25.71
C GLU A 161 -1.70 -15.12 -26.01
N ARG A 162 -3.02 -14.95 -26.09
CA ARG A 162 -3.95 -15.79 -26.86
C ARG A 162 -5.35 -15.21 -26.71
N VAL A 163 -5.92 -14.69 -27.79
CA VAL A 163 -7.25 -15.04 -28.32
C VAL A 163 -7.51 -14.13 -29.52
N VAL A 164 -7.68 -14.80 -30.65
CA VAL A 164 -8.07 -14.29 -31.96
C VAL A 164 -9.53 -13.84 -31.91
N SER A 165 -9.80 -12.75 -32.63
CA SER A 165 -11.07 -12.18 -33.14
C SER A 165 -12.39 -12.70 -32.56
N GLY A 166 -13.17 -11.78 -31.99
CA GLY A 166 -14.61 -11.93 -31.82
C GLY A 166 -15.17 -10.65 -31.20
N ASP A 167 -16.01 -9.94 -31.95
CA ASP A 167 -16.68 -8.71 -31.55
C ASP A 167 -17.40 -8.88 -30.20
N ASN A 168 -16.85 -8.27 -29.14
CA ASN A 168 -17.50 -8.09 -27.85
C ASN A 168 -17.14 -6.69 -27.33
N PRO A 169 -18.09 -5.96 -26.70
CA PRO A 169 -17.84 -4.62 -26.18
C PRO A 169 -16.78 -4.62 -25.06
N ALA A 170 -16.16 -3.46 -24.87
CA ALA A 170 -14.84 -3.23 -24.31
C ALA A 170 -14.51 -3.86 -22.93
N PRO A 171 -13.21 -4.10 -22.62
CA PRO A 171 -12.75 -4.85 -21.43
C PRO A 171 -12.72 -4.04 -20.12
N GLU A 172 -13.13 -2.77 -20.12
CA GLU A 172 -12.71 -1.78 -19.12
C GLU A 172 -13.29 -1.98 -17.70
N ASP A 173 -14.34 -2.79 -17.54
CA ASP A 173 -15.05 -2.91 -16.25
C ASP A 173 -14.79 -4.21 -15.48
N ARG A 174 -14.00 -5.15 -16.00
CA ARG A 174 -13.81 -6.47 -15.36
C ARG A 174 -12.65 -6.58 -14.37
N ASP A 175 -11.75 -5.59 -14.28
CA ASP A 175 -10.57 -5.64 -13.38
C ASP A 175 -10.57 -4.56 -12.26
N LYS A 176 -11.63 -3.76 -12.18
CA LYS A 176 -11.76 -2.71 -11.16
C LYS A 176 -12.24 -3.32 -9.84
N SER A 177 -11.48 -3.10 -8.76
CA SER A 177 -11.91 -3.55 -7.43
C SER A 177 -13.23 -2.87 -7.04
N PRO A 178 -14.08 -3.50 -6.19
CA PRO A 178 -15.30 -2.86 -5.72
C PRO A 178 -15.07 -1.49 -5.07
N ILE A 179 -13.94 -1.31 -4.38
CA ILE A 179 -13.54 -0.04 -3.78
C ILE A 179 -13.21 1.00 -4.87
N TRP A 180 -12.50 0.59 -5.92
CA TRP A 180 -12.17 1.48 -7.03
C TRP A 180 -13.44 1.98 -7.74
N LEU A 181 -14.40 1.08 -7.99
CA LEU A 181 -15.68 1.44 -8.60
C LEU A 181 -16.43 2.46 -7.74
N ILE A 182 -16.42 2.28 -6.43
CA ILE A 182 -17.06 3.20 -5.49
C ILE A 182 -16.36 4.55 -5.44
N SER A 183 -15.02 4.57 -5.42
CA SER A 183 -14.25 5.80 -5.30
C SER A 183 -14.33 6.66 -6.56
N HIS A 184 -14.52 6.06 -7.73
CA HIS A 184 -14.58 6.75 -9.02
C HIS A 184 -16.00 7.01 -9.54
N ASP A 185 -17.04 6.45 -8.91
CA ASP A 185 -18.43 6.76 -9.28
C ASP A 185 -18.85 8.17 -8.79
N PRO A 186 -19.52 8.98 -9.62
CA PRO A 186 -19.89 10.36 -9.26
C PRO A 186 -20.84 10.49 -8.06
N ASN A 187 -21.64 9.47 -7.75
CA ASN A 187 -22.58 9.47 -6.65
C ASN A 187 -21.96 8.91 -5.37
N THR A 188 -21.16 7.86 -5.48
CA THR A 188 -20.58 7.17 -4.31
C THR A 188 -19.20 7.68 -3.93
N GLY A 189 -18.43 8.20 -4.88
CA GLY A 189 -17.06 8.68 -4.67
C GLY A 189 -16.95 9.78 -3.63
N PRO A 190 -17.77 10.85 -3.68
CA PRO A 190 -17.76 11.90 -2.66
C PRO A 190 -18.08 11.38 -1.25
N LEU A 191 -19.03 10.45 -1.14
CA LEU A 191 -19.36 9.79 0.13
C LEU A 191 -18.20 8.95 0.65
N TRP A 192 -17.63 8.11 -0.21
CA TRP A 192 -16.52 7.24 0.14
C TRP A 192 -15.30 8.03 0.62
N LYS A 193 -14.96 9.09 -0.11
CA LYS A 193 -13.89 10.03 0.28
C LYS A 193 -14.16 10.63 1.65
N CYS A 194 -15.38 11.12 1.90
CA CYS A 194 -15.73 11.67 3.21
C CYS A 194 -15.61 10.61 4.32
N TYR A 195 -16.01 9.37 4.06
CA TYR A 195 -15.88 8.28 5.05
C TYR A 195 -14.42 8.00 5.39
N GLN A 196 -13.54 7.95 4.39
CA GLN A 196 -12.11 7.75 4.58
C GLN A 196 -11.48 8.92 5.34
N ASP A 197 -11.74 10.16 4.91
CA ASP A 197 -11.18 11.38 5.52
C ASP A 197 -11.69 11.56 6.96
N GLY A 198 -12.97 11.27 7.22
CA GLY A 198 -13.57 11.34 8.55
C GLY A 198 -13.00 10.29 9.52
N MET A 199 -12.82 9.04 9.07
CA MET A 199 -12.15 8.03 9.90
C MET A 199 -10.71 8.39 10.16
N ARG A 200 -9.99 8.88 9.14
CA ARG A 200 -8.61 9.36 9.28
C ARG A 200 -8.51 10.48 10.31
N LEU A 201 -9.40 11.47 10.26
CA LEU A 201 -9.42 12.56 11.23
C LEU A 201 -9.62 12.06 12.67
N MET A 202 -10.57 11.15 12.86
CA MET A 202 -10.83 10.54 14.17
C MET A 202 -9.60 9.77 14.67
N THR A 203 -9.00 8.91 13.84
CA THR A 203 -7.80 8.15 14.22
C THR A 203 -6.58 9.04 14.44
N ASP A 204 -6.43 10.11 13.66
CA ASP A 204 -5.35 11.09 13.81
C ASP A 204 -5.47 11.83 15.14
N THR A 205 -6.68 12.25 15.51
CA THR A 205 -6.93 12.90 16.80
C THR A 205 -6.58 11.98 17.98
N VAL A 206 -6.93 10.70 17.88
CA VAL A 206 -6.57 9.70 18.89
C VAL A 206 -5.07 9.48 18.93
N SER A 207 -4.42 9.42 17.77
CA SER A 207 -2.97 9.26 17.66
C SER A 207 -2.22 10.45 18.27
N GLU A 208 -2.68 11.68 18.04
CA GLU A 208 -2.04 12.90 18.55
C GLU A 208 -2.14 13.02 20.08
N THR A 209 -3.25 12.52 20.65
CA THR A 209 -3.49 12.53 22.10
C THR A 209 -2.88 11.32 22.82
N SER A 210 -2.38 10.34 22.07
CA SER A 210 -1.80 9.12 22.63
C SER A 210 -0.28 9.23 22.84
N THR A 211 0.17 8.83 24.02
CA THR A 211 1.58 8.90 24.41
C THR A 211 2.42 7.80 23.78
N ASP A 212 1.84 6.60 23.62
CA ASP A 212 2.42 5.43 22.98
C ASP A 212 1.32 4.56 22.31
N GLU A 213 1.73 3.43 21.72
CA GLU A 213 0.83 2.51 21.02
C GLU A 213 -0.24 1.90 21.94
N ARG A 214 0.08 1.59 23.19
CA ARG A 214 -0.88 1.02 24.14
C ARG A 214 -1.99 2.00 24.43
N TYR A 215 -1.64 3.26 24.67
CA TYR A 215 -2.62 4.32 24.90
C TYR A 215 -3.46 4.59 23.65
N PHE A 216 -2.86 4.49 22.46
CA PHE A 216 -3.58 4.57 21.19
C PHE A 216 -4.63 3.47 21.06
N VAL A 217 -4.23 2.21 21.20
CA VAL A 217 -5.14 1.05 21.13
C VAL A 217 -6.22 1.13 22.20
N ALA A 218 -5.86 1.45 23.45
CA ALA A 218 -6.81 1.61 24.54
C ALA A 218 -7.84 2.72 24.25
N SER A 219 -7.40 3.86 23.72
CA SER A 219 -8.26 4.99 23.38
C SER A 219 -9.24 4.64 22.26
N LEU A 220 -8.78 3.95 21.21
CA LEU A 220 -9.66 3.44 20.16
C LEU A 220 -10.74 2.51 20.72
N ILE A 221 -10.37 1.61 21.64
CA ILE A 221 -11.31 0.68 22.29
C ILE A 221 -12.34 1.43 23.15
N VAL A 222 -11.90 2.43 23.91
CA VAL A 222 -12.76 3.26 24.77
C VAL A 222 -13.77 4.05 23.92
N LEU A 223 -13.35 4.53 22.75
CA LEU A 223 -14.23 5.20 21.78
C LEU A 223 -15.19 4.26 21.05
N GLY A 224 -15.13 2.95 21.35
CA GLY A 224 -16.02 1.93 20.82
C GLY A 224 -15.47 1.14 19.65
N GLY A 225 -14.20 1.36 19.25
CA GLY A 225 -13.56 0.67 18.14
C GLY A 225 -13.86 1.29 16.76
N PRO A 226 -13.18 0.81 15.71
CA PRO A 226 -13.39 1.26 14.33
C PRO A 226 -14.85 1.22 13.87
N THR A 227 -15.64 0.21 14.24
CA THR A 227 -17.05 0.10 13.82
C THR A 227 -17.96 1.17 14.46
N ALA A 228 -17.77 1.49 15.74
CA ALA A 228 -18.55 2.53 16.39
C ALA A 228 -18.20 3.92 15.86
N MET A 229 -16.92 4.15 15.56
CA MET A 229 -16.46 5.40 14.93
C MET A 229 -16.96 5.51 13.49
N SER A 230 -16.91 4.42 12.72
CA SER A 230 -17.36 4.43 11.33
C SER A 230 -18.84 4.78 11.22
N SER A 231 -19.69 4.26 12.11
CA SER A 231 -21.11 4.63 12.18
C SER A 231 -21.31 6.14 12.37
N LYS A 232 -20.54 6.78 13.25
CA LYS A 232 -20.60 8.24 13.46
C LYS A 232 -20.15 8.99 12.22
N VAL A 233 -19.05 8.54 11.60
CA VAL A 233 -18.49 9.14 10.38
C VAL A 233 -19.47 9.02 9.22
N THR A 234 -20.01 7.83 8.95
CA THR A 234 -20.96 7.63 7.86
C THR A 234 -22.22 8.47 8.06
N ASN A 235 -22.72 8.60 9.28
CA ASN A 235 -23.88 9.44 9.57
C ASN A 235 -23.60 10.94 9.36
N ALA A 236 -22.42 11.43 9.77
CA ALA A 236 -22.02 12.81 9.54
C ALA A 236 -21.86 13.09 8.04
N CYS A 237 -21.10 12.26 7.33
CA CYS A 237 -20.83 12.37 5.91
C CYS A 237 -22.08 12.25 5.05
N ASN A 238 -22.99 11.31 5.37
CA ASN A 238 -24.27 11.20 4.66
C ASN A 238 -25.07 12.50 4.74
N ARG A 239 -25.10 13.17 5.91
CA ARG A 239 -25.79 14.46 6.03
C ARG A 239 -25.12 15.56 5.24
N GLU A 240 -23.79 15.64 5.31
CA GLU A 240 -23.02 16.71 4.70
C GLU A 240 -22.99 16.60 3.17
N VAL A 241 -22.59 15.44 2.64
CA VAL A 241 -22.39 15.22 1.21
C VAL A 241 -23.73 15.21 0.46
N LEU A 242 -24.76 14.57 1.05
CA LEU A 242 -26.09 14.48 0.43
C LEU A 242 -27.01 15.65 0.78
N LYS A 243 -26.54 16.58 1.64
CA LYS A 243 -27.32 17.74 2.13
C LYS A 243 -28.67 17.33 2.71
N LEU A 244 -28.69 16.23 3.46
CA LEU A 244 -29.91 15.68 4.06
C LEU A 244 -30.28 16.45 5.33
N ALA A 245 -31.59 16.66 5.51
CA ALA A 245 -32.14 17.13 6.78
C ALA A 245 -31.95 16.08 7.89
N GLU A 246 -32.04 16.51 9.15
CA GLU A 246 -31.94 15.60 10.29
C GLU A 246 -33.01 14.50 10.20
N ASN A 247 -32.58 13.23 10.36
CA ASN A 247 -33.42 12.02 10.25
C ASN A 247 -34.02 11.71 8.87
N ALA A 248 -33.62 12.42 7.80
CA ALA A 248 -34.04 12.05 6.45
C ALA A 248 -33.48 10.67 6.05
N PRO A 249 -34.26 9.84 5.34
CA PRO A 249 -33.80 8.54 4.87
C PRO A 249 -32.66 8.72 3.87
N VAL A 250 -31.61 7.91 4.02
CA VAL A 250 -30.49 7.90 3.08
C VAL A 250 -30.90 7.15 1.79
N PRO A 251 -30.48 7.62 0.61
CA PRO A 251 -30.66 6.88 -0.64
C PRO A 251 -30.06 5.48 -0.58
N ASP A 252 -30.66 4.53 -1.32
CA ASP A 252 -30.24 3.12 -1.31
C ASP A 252 -28.75 2.94 -1.67
N TYR A 253 -28.24 3.69 -2.65
CA TYR A 253 -26.82 3.64 -3.00
C TYR A 253 -25.91 4.06 -1.84
N ALA A 254 -26.30 5.09 -1.08
CA ALA A 254 -25.55 5.58 0.07
C ALA A 254 -25.59 4.59 1.23
N ALA A 255 -26.74 3.93 1.44
CA ALA A 255 -26.88 2.83 2.39
C ALA A 255 -25.97 1.65 2.05
N ARG A 256 -25.89 1.24 0.78
CA ARG A 256 -25.00 0.17 0.31
C ARG A 256 -23.52 0.49 0.55
N VAL A 257 -23.10 1.70 0.16
CA VAL A 257 -21.70 2.14 0.34
C VAL A 257 -21.35 2.27 1.82
N GLY A 258 -22.27 2.79 2.65
CA GLY A 258 -22.11 2.84 4.10
C GLY A 258 -22.01 1.44 4.73
N GLY A 259 -22.77 0.47 4.22
CA GLY A 259 -22.68 -0.94 4.62
C GLY A 259 -21.31 -1.55 4.27
N MET A 260 -20.83 -1.32 3.04
CA MET A 260 -19.50 -1.78 2.63
C MET A 260 -18.38 -1.15 3.46
N PHE A 261 -18.48 0.14 3.76
CA PHE A 261 -17.53 0.82 4.64
C PHE A 261 -17.56 0.24 6.06
N SER A 262 -18.75 -0.05 6.59
CA SER A 262 -18.90 -0.70 7.90
C SER A 262 -18.25 -2.08 7.95
N MET A 263 -18.38 -2.86 6.87
CA MET A 263 -17.72 -4.16 6.76
C MET A 263 -16.18 -4.02 6.75
N LEU A 264 -15.65 -3.05 6.00
CA LEU A 264 -14.21 -2.74 6.00
C LEU A 264 -13.69 -2.36 7.41
N MET A 265 -14.51 -1.63 8.17
CA MET A 265 -14.16 -1.20 9.53
C MET A 265 -14.26 -2.35 10.52
N LEU A 266 -15.17 -3.30 10.30
CA LEU A 266 -15.22 -4.54 11.06
C LEU A 266 -13.93 -5.35 10.89
N THR A 267 -13.40 -5.49 9.67
CA THR A 267 -12.11 -6.16 9.42
C THR A 267 -10.96 -5.44 10.11
N GLN A 268 -10.92 -4.10 10.08
CA GLN A 268 -9.88 -3.36 10.81
C GLN A 268 -9.99 -3.52 12.33
N GLU A 269 -11.21 -3.66 12.85
CA GLU A 269 -11.44 -3.88 14.27
C GLU A 269 -10.98 -5.27 14.72
N THR A 270 -11.23 -6.32 13.93
CA THR A 270 -10.71 -7.66 14.22
C THR A 270 -9.18 -7.67 14.21
N ASP A 271 -8.58 -7.08 13.18
CA ASP A 271 -7.13 -6.96 13.04
C ASP A 271 -6.49 -6.20 14.19
N LEU A 272 -7.13 -5.11 14.65
CA LEU A 272 -6.68 -4.33 15.80
C LEU A 272 -6.63 -5.20 17.06
N TYR A 273 -7.68 -5.98 17.32
CA TYR A 273 -7.74 -6.84 18.50
C TYR A 273 -6.75 -7.99 18.42
N ASP A 274 -6.57 -8.61 17.26
CA ASP A 274 -5.62 -9.70 17.11
C ASP A 274 -4.17 -9.22 17.27
N ARG A 275 -3.79 -8.08 16.67
CA ARG A 275 -2.47 -7.47 16.92
C ARG A 275 -2.27 -7.09 18.37
N CYS A 276 -3.27 -6.47 19.01
CA CYS A 276 -3.22 -6.13 20.42
C CYS A 276 -2.90 -7.35 21.31
N LEU A 277 -3.46 -8.52 20.98
CA LEU A 277 -3.27 -9.75 21.75
C LEU A 277 -1.92 -10.44 21.49
N GLN A 278 -1.18 -10.06 20.44
CA GLN A 278 0.14 -10.61 20.13
C GLN A 278 1.28 -9.96 20.92
N HIS A 279 1.06 -8.81 21.57
CA HIS A 279 2.08 -8.15 22.38
C HIS A 279 2.53 -8.99 23.59
N GLN A 280 3.84 -9.14 23.75
CA GLN A 280 4.44 -10.02 24.76
C GLN A 280 4.83 -9.28 26.05
N GLU A 281 4.89 -7.95 26.01
CA GLU A 281 5.34 -7.13 27.12
C GLU A 281 4.33 -7.12 28.28
N ASN A 282 4.83 -7.09 29.52
CA ASN A 282 4.01 -7.15 30.73
C ASN A 282 3.09 -5.94 30.90
N ASP A 283 3.52 -4.80 30.37
CA ASP A 283 2.86 -3.52 30.48
C ASP A 283 1.69 -3.35 29.47
N TRP A 284 1.46 -4.35 28.63
CA TRP A 284 0.27 -4.52 27.78
C TRP A 284 -0.85 -5.31 28.47
N LEU A 285 -0.64 -5.86 29.67
CA LEU A 285 -1.60 -6.78 30.31
C LEU A 285 -3.02 -6.21 30.40
N GLY A 286 -3.16 -4.96 30.82
CA GLY A 286 -4.47 -4.29 30.92
C GLY A 286 -5.14 -4.08 29.55
N VAL A 287 -4.38 -3.66 28.54
CA VAL A 287 -4.90 -3.43 27.18
C VAL A 287 -5.30 -4.76 26.54
N LYS A 288 -4.53 -5.83 26.74
CA LYS A 288 -4.87 -7.19 26.27
C LYS A 288 -6.17 -7.71 26.87
N GLN A 289 -6.46 -7.40 28.13
CA GLN A 289 -7.75 -7.75 28.75
C GLN A 289 -8.91 -7.03 28.05
N LEU A 290 -8.75 -5.73 27.73
CA LEU A 290 -9.75 -4.97 26.97
C LEU A 290 -9.96 -5.56 25.57
N CYS A 291 -8.88 -5.84 24.83
CA CYS A 291 -8.93 -6.42 23.50
C CYS A 291 -9.59 -7.80 23.50
N SER A 292 -9.24 -8.67 24.47
CA SER A 292 -9.85 -9.99 24.63
C SER A 292 -11.36 -9.89 24.89
N ALA A 293 -11.79 -9.02 25.81
CA ALA A 293 -13.20 -8.83 26.12
C ALA A 293 -13.99 -8.33 24.90
N LYS A 294 -13.43 -7.38 24.14
CA LYS A 294 -14.06 -6.84 22.93
C LYS A 294 -14.12 -7.87 21.81
N ARG A 295 -13.03 -8.58 21.53
CA ARG A 295 -12.98 -9.63 20.51
C ARG A 295 -13.99 -10.75 20.83
N ASN A 296 -14.07 -11.20 22.07
CA ASN A 296 -15.03 -12.24 22.45
C ASN A 296 -16.48 -11.78 22.29
N LYS A 297 -16.77 -10.51 22.62
CA LYS A 297 -18.08 -9.93 22.37
C LYS A 297 -18.40 -9.89 20.88
N LEU A 298 -17.44 -9.48 20.06
CA LEU A 298 -17.58 -9.40 18.61
C LEU A 298 -17.82 -10.78 17.98
N LEU A 299 -17.02 -11.78 18.35
CA LEU A 299 -17.17 -13.17 17.90
C LEU A 299 -18.54 -13.75 18.28
N LYS A 300 -19.04 -13.43 19.48
CA LYS A 300 -20.39 -13.84 19.88
C LYS A 300 -21.46 -13.21 18.98
N GLN A 301 -21.35 -11.92 18.69
CA GLN A 301 -22.30 -11.24 17.79
C GLN A 301 -22.26 -11.79 16.36
N LEU A 302 -21.10 -12.27 15.89
CA LEU A 302 -20.96 -12.89 14.58
C LEU A 302 -21.45 -14.35 14.54
N GLY A 303 -21.36 -15.08 15.64
CA GLY A 303 -21.86 -16.45 15.76
C GLY A 303 -23.38 -16.56 15.99
N ASP A 304 -24.03 -15.45 16.36
CA ASP A 304 -25.48 -15.34 16.55
C ASP A 304 -26.22 -14.90 15.26
N LEU A 305 -25.50 -14.71 14.13
CA LEU A 305 -26.02 -14.35 12.79
C LEU A 305 -26.15 -15.58 11.88
#